data_AF-A0A1E5QWI6-F1
#
_entry.id   AF-A0A1E5QWI6-F1
#
_cell.length_a   1.000
_cell.length_b   1.000
_cell.length_c   1.000
_cell.angle_alpha   90.00
_cell.angle_beta   90.00
_cell.angle_gamma   90.00
#
_symmetry.space_group_name_H-M   'P 1'
#
loop_
_entity.id
_entity.type
_entity.pdbx_description
1 polymer ?
#
loop_
_entity_poly.entity_id
_entity_poly.type
_entity_poly.pdbx_seq_one_letter_code
_entity_poly.pdbx_strand_id
1 'polypeptide(L)' 'MEAFARSAPEWTYKATHALSFCCPRCGASSRQATKVWLNRYAPVMTENYERKWQEFYTCECEQVWWAWSCDRPN' A
#
# COMPACT_ATOMS: atom_id res chain seq x y z
N MET A 1 6.15 14.64 -1.89
CA MET A 1 5.78 13.26 -1.47
C MET A 1 5.79 12.40 -2.72
N GLU A 2 6.79 11.54 -2.90
CA GLU A 2 6.98 10.76 -4.14
C GLU A 2 6.20 9.44 -4.07
N ALA A 3 4.87 9.55 -4.08
CA ALA A 3 3.98 8.39 -3.99
C ALA A 3 4.16 7.36 -5.11
N PHE A 4 4.83 7.73 -6.19
CA PHE A 4 5.00 6.91 -7.39
C PHE A 4 6.47 6.76 -7.80
N ALA A 5 7.40 6.92 -6.86
CA ALA A 5 8.82 6.69 -7.12
C ALA A 5 9.02 5.30 -7.73
N ARG A 6 9.90 5.18 -8.73
CA ARG A 6 10.16 3.89 -9.40
C ARG A 6 10.87 2.90 -8.49
N SER A 7 11.70 3.40 -7.59
CA SER A 7 12.39 2.62 -6.58
C SER A 7 11.55 2.52 -5.32
N ALA A 8 11.50 1.33 -4.72
CA ALA A 8 10.89 1.12 -3.41
C ALA A 8 11.67 1.91 -2.34
N PRO A 9 11.02 2.81 -1.59
CA PRO A 9 11.66 3.52 -0.48
C PRO A 9 12.09 2.56 0.64
N GLU A 10 13.16 2.86 1.37
CA GLU A 10 13.68 1.97 2.42
C GLU A 10 12.66 1.66 3.53
N TRP A 11 11.73 2.57 3.80
CA TRP A 11 10.71 2.36 4.82
C TRP A 11 9.72 1.25 4.43
N THR A 12 9.54 0.94 3.14
CA THR A 12 8.61 -0.11 2.70
C THR A 12 9.08 -1.51 3.08
N TYR A 13 10.37 -1.72 3.34
CA TYR A 13 10.90 -3.02 3.78
C TYR A 13 10.41 -3.42 5.18
N LYS A 14 9.96 -2.45 5.99
CA LYS A 14 9.39 -2.68 7.33
C LYS A 14 7.87 -2.87 7.29
N ALA A 15 7.27 -2.86 6.10
CA ALA A 15 5.82 -2.89 5.95
C ALA A 15 5.23 -4.26 6.31
N THR A 16 4.21 -4.25 7.16
CA THR A 16 3.41 -5.44 7.47
C THR A 16 2.21 -5.55 6.52
N HIS A 17 1.90 -6.76 6.04
CA HIS A 17 0.71 -6.97 5.21
C HIS A 17 -0.56 -6.78 6.06
N ALA A 18 -1.42 -5.84 5.66
CA ALA A 18 -2.70 -5.62 6.32
C ALA A 18 -3.79 -6.48 5.66
N LEU A 19 -4.51 -7.27 6.47
CA LEU A 19 -5.61 -8.11 6.00
C LEU A 19 -6.84 -7.27 5.62
N SER A 20 -7.05 -6.18 6.35
CA SER A 20 -8.05 -5.15 6.05
C SER A 20 -7.33 -3.93 5.49
N PHE A 21 -7.99 -3.13 4.65
CA PHE A 21 -7.40 -1.93 4.03
C PHE A 21 -7.27 -0.75 5.03
N CYS A 22 -6.66 -1.01 6.19
CA CYS A 22 -6.45 -0.09 7.29
C CYS A 22 -5.18 -0.48 8.07
N CYS A 23 -4.69 0.43 8.91
CA CYS A 23 -3.51 0.20 9.73
C CYS A 23 -3.72 -1.00 10.68
N PRO A 24 -2.86 -2.03 10.66
CA PRO A 24 -3.03 -3.21 11.51
C PRO A 24 -2.83 -2.93 13.00
N ARG A 25 -2.22 -1.79 13.36
CA ARG A 25 -1.93 -1.40 14.75
C ARG A 25 -3.04 -0.59 15.40
N CYS A 26 -3.60 0.39 14.68
CA CYS A 26 -4.57 1.35 15.23
C CYS A 26 -5.90 1.41 14.47
N GLY A 27 -6.04 0.67 13.37
CA GLY A 27 -7.24 0.69 12.53
C GLY A 27 -7.44 1.95 11.69
N ALA A 28 -6.48 2.89 11.70
CA ALA A 28 -6.56 4.12 10.90
C ALA A 28 -6.69 3.82 9.40
N SER A 29 -7.48 4.62 8.70
CA SER A 29 -7.68 4.47 7.26
C SER A 29 -6.42 4.84 6.47
N SER A 30 -6.28 4.33 5.25
CA SER A 30 -5.17 4.70 4.34
C SER A 30 -5.08 6.20 4.07
N ARG A 31 -6.19 6.94 4.18
CA ARG A 31 -6.25 8.40 4.03
C ARG A 31 -5.53 9.17 5.14
N GLN A 32 -5.34 8.55 6.29
CA GLN A 32 -4.63 9.12 7.44
C GLN A 32 -3.13 8.76 7.43
N ALA A 33 -2.63 8.17 6.35
CA ALA A 33 -1.21 7.84 6.24
C ALA A 33 -0.37 9.11 5.98
N THR A 34 0.77 9.21 6.65
CA THR A 34 1.73 10.32 6.50
C THR A 34 2.60 10.17 5.26
N LYS A 35 2.85 8.92 4.84
CA LYS A 35 3.56 8.58 3.62
C LYS A 35 2.83 7.47 2.89
N VAL A 36 2.84 7.56 1.58
CA VAL A 36 2.30 6.54 0.69
C VAL A 36 3.31 6.26 -0.42
N TRP A 37 3.39 5.00 -0.85
CA TRP A 37 4.12 4.60 -2.03
C TRP A 37 3.36 3.49 -2.76
N LEU A 38 3.18 3.64 -4.07
CA LEU A 38 2.48 2.71 -4.93
C LEU A 38 3.42 2.11 -5.96
N ASN A 39 3.51 0.78 -6.00
CA ASN A 39 4.22 0.09 -7.06
C ASN A 39 3.34 -0.03 -8.32
N ARG A 40 3.22 1.05 -9.09
CA ARG A 40 2.39 1.07 -10.32
C ARG A 40 3.00 0.29 -11.50
N TYR A 41 4.31 0.01 -11.44
CA TYR A 41 5.07 -0.54 -12.56
C TYR A 41 5.12 -2.06 -12.59
N ALA A 42 4.74 -2.73 -11.49
CA ALA A 42 4.71 -4.18 -11.39
C ALA A 42 3.34 -4.66 -10.86
N PRO A 43 2.27 -4.59 -11.67
CA PRO A 43 0.99 -5.20 -11.32
C PRO A 43 1.14 -6.72 -11.22
N VAL A 44 0.46 -7.30 -10.24
CA VAL A 44 0.30 -8.74 -10.12
C VAL A 44 -1.05 -9.11 -10.72
N MET A 45 -1.04 -10.03 -11.69
CA MET A 45 -2.26 -10.61 -12.24
C MET A 45 -2.77 -11.68 -11.27
N THR A 46 -4.04 -11.58 -10.86
CA THR A 46 -4.69 -12.65 -10.10
C THR A 46 -5.31 -13.68 -11.03
N GLU A 47 -5.73 -14.81 -10.46
CA GLU A 47 -6.44 -15.89 -11.17
C GLU A 47 -7.73 -15.41 -11.86
N ASN A 48 -8.34 -14.33 -11.35
CA ASN A 48 -9.53 -13.70 -11.93
C ASN A 48 -9.24 -12.74 -13.09
N TYR A 49 -8.00 -12.71 -13.60
CA TYR A 49 -7.53 -11.73 -14.60
C TYR A 49 -7.58 -10.26 -14.12
N GLU A 50 -7.69 -10.04 -12.81
CA GLU A 50 -7.66 -8.70 -12.23
C GLU A 50 -6.22 -8.27 -11.97
N ARG A 51 -5.92 -7.00 -12.25
CA ARG A 51 -4.63 -6.41 -11.87
C ARG A 51 -4.70 -5.92 -10.44
N LYS A 52 -3.74 -6.33 -9.63
CA LYS A 52 -3.54 -5.82 -8.29
C LYS A 52 -2.20 -5.11 -8.18
N TRP A 53 -2.21 -3.97 -7.51
CA TRP A 53 -1.03 -3.19 -7.18
C TRP A 53 -0.77 -3.26 -5.67
N GLN A 54 0.50 -3.27 -5.30
CA GLN A 54 0.90 -3.18 -3.90
C GLN A 54 0.98 -1.71 -3.51
N GLU A 55 0.23 -1.35 -2.48
CA GLU A 55 0.19 0.00 -1.92
C GLU A 55 0.77 -0.03 -0.51
N PHE A 56 1.76 0.82 -0.26
CA PHE A 56 2.47 0.93 1.01
C PHE A 56 2.11 2.25 1.69
N TYR A 57 1.90 2.18 2.99
CA TYR A 57 1.43 3.27 3.82
C TYR A 57 2.25 3.34 5.11
N THR A 58 2.60 4.56 5.52
CA THR A 58 3.09 4.83 6.88
C THR A 58 1.98 5.52 7.65
N CYS A 59 1.48 4.88 8.70
CA CYS A 59 0.48 5.47 9.58
C CYS A 59 1.11 6.55 10.49
N GLU A 60 0.29 7.44 11.03
CA GLU A 60 0.69 8.38 12.09
C GLU A 60 1.19 7.66 13.35
N CYS A 61 0.72 6.44 13.63
CA CYS A 61 1.22 5.60 14.73
C CYS A 61 2.58 4.93 14.43
N GLU A 62 3.31 5.44 13.43
CA GLU A 62 4.60 4.96 12.92
C GLU A 62 4.57 3.53 12.34
N GLN A 63 3.40 2.89 12.33
CA GLN A 63 3.23 1.58 11.72
C GLN A 63 3.31 1.69 10.20
N VAL A 64 4.28 0.99 9.61
CA VAL A 64 4.33 0.78 8.17
C VAL A 64 3.54 -0.46 7.81
N TRP A 65 2.67 -0.36 6.82
CA TRP A 65 1.87 -1.47 6.34
C TRP A 65 1.63 -1.37 4.84
N TRP A 66 1.25 -2.49 4.23
CA TRP A 66 0.90 -2.53 2.82
C TRP A 66 -0.35 -3.38 2.60
N ALA A 67 -1.09 -3.07 1.56
CA ALA A 67 -2.27 -3.81 1.17
C ALA A 67 -2.38 -3.89 -0.36
N TRP A 68 -3.15 -4.87 -0.82
CA TRP A 68 -3.49 -5.00 -2.23
C TRP A 68 -4.61 -4.02 -2.59
N SER A 69 -4.42 -3.35 -3.72
CA SER A 69 -5.44 -2.54 -4.36
C SER A 69 -5.72 -3.11 -5.73
N CYS A 70 -6.98 -3.42 -5.99
CA CYS A 70 -7.45 -3.77 -7.33
C CYS A 70 -7.82 -2.49 -8.10
N ASP A 71 -7.95 -2.63 -9.41
CA ASP A 71 -8.53 -1.60 -10.27
C ASP A 71 -9.88 -1.17 -9.66
N ARG A 72 -9.96 0.07 -9.19
CA ARG A 72 -11.24 0.60 -8.70
C ARG A 72 -12.04 0.94 -9.95
N PRO A 73 -13.21 0.30 -10.18
CA PRO A 73 -14.08 0.73 -11.26
C PRO A 73 -14.39 2.21 -11.05
N ASN A 74 -14.10 3.00 -12.08
CA ASN A 74 -14.35 4.44 -12.11
C ASN A 74 -15.85 4.74 -12.26
#